data_AF-A0A7C1AJA5-F1
#
_entry.id   AF-A0A7C1AJA5-F1
#
_cell.length_a   1.000
_cell.length_b   1.000
_cell.length_c   1.000
_cell.angle_alpha   90.00
_cell.angle_beta   90.00
_cell.angle_gamma   90.00
#
_symmetry.space_group_name_H-M   'P 1'
#
loop_
_entity.id
_entity.type
_entity.pdbx_description
1 polymer ?
#
loop_
_entity_poly.entity_id
_entity_poly.type
_entity_poly.pdbx_seq_one_letter_code
_entity_poly.pdbx_strand_id
1 'polypeptide(L)'
;MVLSDLRLPDGSGIDLLRAAKAKEYPYEVIIMTGYATLDTAIQAMQEGASNYVTKPFNIGELFVRIERALQQKQLRRKVRRLKRELHERFHPDNIISNSANMQKVLEQVKNIAPTDSSVLITGESEKGIQKI
;
A
#
# COMPACT_ATOMS: atom_id res chain seq x y z
N MET A 1 -10.23 5.50 -10.32
CA MET A 1 -9.30 6.63 -10.46
C MET A 1 -10.17 7.85 -10.57
N VAL A 2 -9.70 8.99 -10.09
CA VAL A 2 -10.46 10.25 -10.14
C VAL A 2 -9.58 11.29 -10.81
N LEU A 3 -10.16 12.04 -11.75
CA LEU A 3 -9.59 13.26 -12.29
C LEU A 3 -10.49 14.39 -11.76
N SER A 4 -9.95 15.33 -10.99
CA SER A 4 -10.73 16.42 -10.40
C SER A 4 -10.14 17.76 -10.78
N ASP A 5 -10.98 18.78 -10.95
CA ASP A 5 -10.48 20.15 -10.93
C ASP A 5 -10.04 20.50 -9.49
N LEU A 6 -9.06 21.40 -9.35
CA LEU A 6 -8.72 22.01 -8.07
C LEU A 6 -9.84 22.93 -7.58
N ARG A 7 -10.48 23.70 -8.47
CA ARG A 7 -11.59 24.59 -8.12
C ARG A 7 -12.90 23.94 -8.56
N LEU A 8 -13.75 23.61 -7.59
CA LEU A 8 -15.10 23.09 -7.82
C LEU A 8 -16.13 24.15 -7.39
N PRO A 9 -17.38 24.11 -7.90
CA PRO A 9 -18.42 25.07 -7.50
C PRO A 9 -18.75 25.03 -6.00
N ASP A 10 -18.61 23.87 -5.37
CA ASP A 10 -18.98 23.55 -4.00
C ASP A 10 -17.77 23.30 -3.07
N GLY A 11 -16.53 23.51 -3.56
CA GLY A 11 -15.33 23.32 -2.75
C GLY A 11 -14.04 23.21 -3.54
N SER A 12 -13.07 22.47 -2.98
CA SER A 12 -11.76 22.24 -3.59
C SER A 12 -11.54 20.77 -3.94
N GLY A 13 -10.86 20.52 -5.06
CA GLY A 13 -10.37 19.19 -5.42
C GLY A 13 -9.42 18.59 -4.37
N ILE A 14 -8.75 19.44 -3.57
CA ILE A 14 -7.93 18.98 -2.43
C ILE A 14 -8.82 18.45 -1.30
N ASP A 15 -9.97 19.08 -1.04
CA ASP A 15 -10.89 18.59 0.00
C ASP A 15 -11.53 17.26 -0.42
N LEU A 16 -11.83 17.10 -1.71
CA LEU A 16 -12.23 15.81 -2.28
C LEU A 16 -11.14 14.75 -2.10
N LEU A 17 -9.88 15.10 -2.36
CA LEU A 17 -8.74 14.21 -2.16
C LEU A 17 -8.62 13.78 -0.69
N ARG A 18 -8.68 14.73 0.26
CA ARG A 18 -8.67 14.45 1.70
C ARG A 18 -9.79 13.52 2.10
N ALA A 19 -11.02 13.80 1.67
CA ALA A 19 -12.18 12.96 1.97
C ALA A 19 -12.02 11.54 1.38
N ALA A 20 -11.44 11.43 0.18
CA ALA A 20 -11.17 10.14 -0.44
C ALA A 20 -10.11 9.34 0.33
N LYS A 21 -9.04 9.99 0.80
CA LYS A 21 -7.98 9.37 1.61
C LYS A 21 -8.47 8.98 3.01
N ALA A 22 -9.24 9.84 3.67
CA ALA A 22 -9.79 9.59 5.00
C ALA A 22 -10.72 8.37 5.04
N LYS A 23 -11.45 8.11 3.95
CA LYS A 23 -12.28 6.91 3.78
C LYS A 23 -11.50 5.69 3.28
N GLU A 24 -10.16 5.78 3.24
CA GLU A 24 -9.25 4.76 2.71
C GLU A 24 -9.61 4.27 1.30
N TYR A 25 -10.22 5.13 0.48
CA TYR A 25 -10.56 4.72 -0.87
C TYR A 25 -9.28 4.48 -1.69
N PRO A 26 -9.14 3.33 -2.35
CA PRO A 26 -7.92 2.94 -3.06
C PRO A 26 -7.83 3.60 -4.45
N TYR A 27 -8.30 4.84 -4.58
CA TYR A 27 -8.32 5.57 -5.85
C TYR A 27 -7.09 6.46 -5.96
N GLU A 28 -6.42 6.38 -7.10
CA GLU A 28 -5.48 7.43 -7.53
C GLU A 28 -6.29 8.66 -7.93
N VAL A 29 -5.87 9.83 -7.46
CA VAL A 29 -6.53 11.11 -7.72
C VAL A 29 -5.52 12.04 -8.39
N ILE A 30 -5.84 12.50 -9.60
CA ILE A 30 -5.08 13.52 -10.30
C ILE A 30 -5.86 14.83 -10.22
N ILE A 31 -5.20 15.87 -9.72
CA ILE A 31 -5.75 17.22 -9.67
C ILE A 31 -5.35 17.97 -10.94
N MET A 32 -6.31 18.66 -11.57
CA MET A 32 -6.12 19.45 -12.77
C MET A 32 -6.55 20.90 -12.50
N THR A 33 -5.81 21.92 -12.93
CA THR A 33 -6.29 23.31 -12.74
C THR A 33 -5.68 24.33 -13.68
N GLY A 34 -6.44 25.36 -14.04
CA GLY A 34 -5.90 26.55 -14.70
C GLY A 34 -5.28 27.59 -13.75
N TYR A 35 -5.45 27.41 -12.42
CA TYR A 35 -5.04 28.36 -11.40
C TYR A 35 -3.86 27.82 -10.57
N ALA A 36 -2.91 27.17 -11.24
CA ALA A 36 -1.83 26.48 -10.56
C ALA A 36 -0.90 27.45 -9.83
N THR A 37 -0.58 27.14 -8.58
CA THR A 37 0.49 27.78 -7.80
C THR A 37 1.44 26.71 -7.27
N LEU A 38 2.63 27.11 -6.86
CA LEU A 38 3.58 26.19 -6.22
C LEU A 38 2.95 25.59 -4.94
N ASP A 39 2.30 26.42 -4.13
CA ASP A 39 1.71 26.00 -2.86
C ASP A 39 0.61 24.96 -3.06
N THR A 40 -0.27 25.16 -4.05
CA THR A 40 -1.37 24.22 -4.34
C THR A 40 -0.86 22.90 -4.89
N ALA A 41 0.22 22.92 -5.68
CA ALA A 41 0.87 21.71 -6.16
C ALA A 41 1.54 20.93 -5.01
N ILE A 42 2.27 21.62 -4.13
CA ILE A 42 2.89 21.00 -2.94
C ILE A 42 1.81 20.40 -2.04
N GLN A 43 0.76 21.16 -1.75
CA GLN A 43 -0.35 20.71 -0.91
C GLN A 43 -1.03 19.48 -1.49
N ALA A 44 -1.36 19.48 -2.79
CA ALA A 44 -1.97 18.32 -3.45
C ALA A 44 -1.10 17.05 -3.31
N MET A 45 0.22 17.18 -3.49
CA MET A 45 1.15 16.06 -3.37
C MET A 45 1.26 15.56 -1.93
N GLN A 46 1.32 16.47 -0.94
CA GLN A 46 1.35 16.12 0.48
C GLN A 46 0.09 15.38 0.93
N GLU A 47 -1.07 15.77 0.40
CA GLU A 47 -2.37 15.11 0.64
C GLU A 47 -2.52 13.79 -0.14
N GLY A 48 -1.49 13.40 -0.91
CA GLY A 48 -1.40 12.12 -1.58
C GLY A 48 -2.10 12.05 -2.93
N ALA A 49 -2.19 13.18 -3.65
CA ALA A 49 -2.52 13.17 -5.07
C ALA A 49 -1.49 12.32 -5.83
N SER A 50 -1.94 11.57 -6.82
CA SER A 50 -1.05 10.80 -7.68
C SER A 50 -0.37 11.67 -8.74
N ASN A 51 -1.00 12.80 -9.09
CA ASN A 51 -0.46 13.78 -9.99
C ASN A 51 -1.15 15.14 -9.86
N TYR A 52 -0.49 16.18 -10.36
CA TYR A 52 -0.99 17.55 -10.45
C TYR A 52 -0.69 18.10 -11.84
N VAL A 53 -1.72 18.57 -12.54
CA VAL A 53 -1.65 18.97 -13.95
C VAL A 53 -2.22 20.37 -14.15
N THR A 54 -1.46 21.25 -14.80
CA THR A 54 -1.92 22.60 -15.11
C THR A 54 -2.68 22.62 -16.44
N LYS A 55 -3.82 23.31 -16.51
CA LYS A 55 -4.56 23.59 -17.75
C LYS A 55 -4.02 24.88 -18.39
N PRO A 56 -3.92 24.94 -19.73
CA PRO A 56 -4.14 23.85 -20.68
C PRO A 56 -3.00 22.81 -20.63
N PHE A 57 -3.34 21.54 -20.88
CA PHE A 57 -2.38 20.43 -20.88
C PHE A 57 -2.38 19.68 -22.22
N ASN A 58 -1.29 18.99 -22.52
CA ASN A 58 -1.25 18.05 -23.63
C ASN A 58 -1.98 16.75 -23.26
N ILE A 59 -2.93 16.32 -24.11
CA ILE A 59 -3.72 15.11 -23.88
C ILE A 59 -2.84 13.85 -23.82
N GLY A 60 -1.84 13.73 -24.70
CA GLY A 60 -0.90 12.61 -24.69
C GLY A 60 -0.09 12.55 -23.39
N GLU A 61 0.36 13.70 -22.87
CA GLU A 61 1.03 13.76 -21.59
C GLU A 61 0.12 13.32 -20.43
N LEU A 62 -1.14 13.75 -20.43
CA LEU A 62 -2.12 13.32 -19.44
C LEU A 62 -2.34 11.80 -19.49
N PHE A 63 -2.44 11.21 -20.69
CA PHE A 63 -2.55 9.76 -20.84
C PHE A 63 -1.36 9.01 -20.25
N VAL A 64 -0.13 9.47 -20.51
CA VAL A 64 1.08 8.87 -19.92
C VAL A 64 1.04 8.94 -18.39
N ARG A 65 0.62 10.08 -17.82
CA ARG A 65 0.47 10.25 -16.36
C ARG A 65 -0.59 9.31 -15.79
N ILE A 66 -1.72 9.16 -16.46
CA ILE A 66 -2.81 8.25 -16.08
C ILE A 66 -2.33 6.80 -16.11
N GLU A 67 -1.67 6.38 -17.19
CA GLU A 67 -1.20 5.02 -17.35
C GLU A 67 -0.23 4.63 -16.23
N ARG A 68 0.74 5.51 -15.94
CA ARG A 68 1.68 5.33 -14.83
C ARG A 68 0.97 5.21 -13.48
N ALA A 69 -0.02 6.07 -13.21
CA ALA A 69 -0.78 6.00 -11.96
C ALA A 69 -1.55 4.68 -11.82
N LEU A 70 -2.17 4.19 -12.91
CA LEU A 70 -2.88 2.92 -12.92
C LEU A 70 -1.93 1.72 -12.73
N GLN A 71 -0.76 1.74 -13.39
CA GLN A 71 0.28 0.72 -13.22
C GLN A 71 0.79 0.66 -11.78
N GLN A 72 1.09 1.81 -11.16
CA GLN A 72 1.51 1.87 -9.76
C GLN A 72 0.44 1.32 -8.82
N LYS A 73 -0.84 1.65 -9.06
CA LYS A 73 -1.96 1.10 -8.31
C LYS A 73 -2.06 -0.42 -8.45
N GLN A 74 -1.91 -0.95 -9.67
CA GLN A 74 -1.92 -2.40 -9.89
C GLN A 74 -0.77 -3.09 -9.15
N LEU A 75 0.44 -2.50 -9.19
CA LEU A 75 1.60 -3.04 -8.49
C LEU A 75 1.39 -3.05 -6.97
N ARG A 76 0.92 -1.94 -6.39
CA ARG A 76 0.58 -1.84 -4.96
C ARG A 76 -0.47 -2.88 -4.55
N ARG A 77 -1.50 -3.08 -5.38
CA ARG A 77 -2.52 -4.12 -5.16
C ARG A 77 -1.92 -5.53 -5.19
N LYS A 78 -1.04 -5.81 -6.15
CA LYS A 78 -0.36 -7.11 -6.27
C LYS A 78 0.52 -7.39 -5.05
N VAL A 79 1.32 -6.41 -4.61
CA VAL A 79 2.13 -6.54 -3.40
C VAL A 79 1.25 -6.78 -2.17
N ARG A 80 0.18 -6.01 -1.99
CA ARG A 80 -0.76 -6.21 -0.87
C ARG A 80 -1.37 -7.61 -0.89
N ARG A 81 -1.78 -8.09 -2.07
CA ARG A 81 -2.37 -9.43 -2.23
C ARG A 81 -1.35 -10.52 -1.90
N LEU A 82 -0.15 -10.46 -2.48
CA LEU A 82 0.90 -11.45 -2.25
C LEU A 82 1.35 -11.48 -0.77
N LYS A 83 1.49 -10.31 -0.14
CA LYS A 83 1.77 -10.23 1.30
C LYS A 83 0.67 -10.89 2.14
N ARG A 84 -0.60 -10.68 1.77
CA ARG A 84 -1.74 -11.32 2.44
C ARG A 84 -1.72 -12.84 2.24
N GLU A 85 -1.49 -13.32 1.02
CA GLU A 85 -1.38 -14.76 0.73
C GLU A 85 -0.22 -15.41 1.50
N LEU A 86 0.93 -14.74 1.62
CA LEU A 86 2.06 -15.23 2.41
C LEU A 86 1.70 -15.30 3.90
N HIS A 87 1.07 -14.24 4.42
CA HIS A 87 0.65 -14.18 5.81
C HIS A 87 -0.41 -15.25 6.13
N GLU A 88 -1.40 -15.43 5.26
CA GLU A 88 -2.41 -16.49 5.41
C GLU A 88 -1.82 -17.90 5.32
N ARG A 89 -0.72 -18.10 4.57
CA ARG A 89 -0.12 -19.43 4.40
C ARG A 89 0.87 -19.79 5.52
N PHE A 90 1.63 -18.81 6.00
CA PHE A 90 2.72 -19.01 6.96
C PHE A 90 2.42 -18.36 8.32
N HIS A 91 1.15 -18.15 8.66
CA HIS A 91 0.77 -17.68 9.99
C HIS A 91 1.17 -18.72 11.05
N PRO A 92 1.83 -18.32 12.16
CA PRO A 92 2.16 -19.24 13.25
C PRO A 92 0.94 -19.98 13.80
N ASP A 93 -0.23 -19.34 13.78
CA ASP A 93 -1.49 -19.95 14.25
C ASP A 93 -2.01 -21.07 13.32
N ASN A 94 -1.46 -21.20 12.10
CA ASN A 94 -1.76 -22.33 11.22
C ASN A 94 -0.87 -23.57 11.51
N ILE A 95 0.07 -23.47 12.46
CA ILE A 95 0.88 -24.59 12.91
C ILE A 95 0.11 -25.32 14.01
N ILE A 96 -0.57 -26.40 13.62
CA ILE A 96 -1.26 -27.29 14.57
C ILE A 96 -0.20 -28.11 15.32
N SER A 97 -0.10 -27.92 16.64
CA SER A 97 0.72 -28.78 17.49
C SER A 97 0.12 -29.01 18.86
N ASN A 98 0.05 -30.29 19.25
CA ASN A 98 -0.46 -30.75 20.54
C ASN A 98 0.67 -31.05 21.55
N SER A 99 1.92 -30.80 21.19
CA SER A 99 3.09 -31.06 22.05
C SER A 99 3.49 -29.81 22.84
N ALA A 100 3.66 -29.97 24.15
CA ALA A 100 4.13 -28.90 25.04
C ALA A 100 5.49 -28.33 24.61
N ASN A 101 6.35 -29.16 24.00
CA ASN A 101 7.67 -28.71 23.50
C ASN A 101 7.52 -27.79 22.29
N MET A 102 6.58 -28.06 21.39
CA MET A 102 6.36 -27.22 20.20
C MET A 102 5.69 -25.89 20.55
N GLN A 103 4.81 -25.87 21.55
CA GLN A 103 4.23 -24.61 22.02
C GLN A 103 5.30 -23.65 22.55
N LYS A 104 6.31 -24.16 23.28
CA LYS A 104 7.46 -23.36 23.73
C LYS A 104 8.27 -22.80 22.56
N VAL A 105 8.47 -23.59 21.50
CA VAL A 105 9.16 -23.13 20.28
C VAL A 105 8.38 -22.00 19.61
N LEU A 106 7.06 -22.14 19.44
CA LEU A 106 6.23 -21.08 18.85
C LEU A 106 6.25 -19.78 19.67
N GLU A 107 6.32 -19.88 21.00
CA GLU A 107 6.45 -18.72 21.89
C GLU A 107 7.82 -18.03 21.72
N GLN A 108 8.90 -18.80 21.60
CA GLN A 108 10.23 -18.27 21.31
C GLN A 108 10.28 -17.59 19.94
N VAL A 109 9.66 -18.18 18.92
CA VAL A 109 9.56 -17.59 17.57
C VAL A 109 8.80 -16.26 17.64
N LYS A 110 7.69 -16.16 18.37
CA LYS A 110 6.96 -14.89 18.55
C LYS A 110 7.82 -13.78 19.16
N ASN A 111 8.72 -14.13 20.08
CA ASN A 111 9.62 -13.17 20.73
C ASN A 111 10.80 -12.75 19.85
N ILE A 112 11.30 -13.65 18.98
CA ILE A 112 12.50 -13.41 18.15
C ILE A 112 12.14 -12.84 16.76
N ALA A 113 10.97 -13.19 16.21
CA ALA A 113 10.49 -12.74 14.90
C ALA A 113 10.55 -11.23 14.61
N PRO A 114 10.36 -10.31 15.59
CA PRO A 114 10.49 -8.87 15.32
C PRO A 114 11.94 -8.36 15.30
N THR A 115 12.94 -9.22 15.46
CA THR A 115 14.37 -8.83 15.50
C THR A 115 15.13 -9.29 14.27
N ASP A 116 16.18 -8.56 13.88
CA ASP A 116 17.05 -8.89 12.73
C ASP A 116 18.16 -9.91 13.06
N SER A 117 17.93 -10.79 14.05
CA SER A 117 18.93 -11.75 14.51
C SER A 117 18.94 -13.03 13.65
N SER A 118 20.13 -13.58 13.39
CA SER A 118 20.25 -14.91 12.77
C SER A 118 19.81 -16.00 13.75
N VAL A 119 18.91 -16.89 13.32
CA VAL A 119 18.41 -18.02 14.12
C VAL A 119 18.83 -19.35 13.50
N LEU A 120 19.31 -20.29 14.32
CA LEU A 120 19.58 -21.66 13.91
C LEU A 120 18.44 -22.58 14.36
N ILE A 121 17.76 -23.21 13.40
CA ILE A 121 16.69 -24.19 13.66
C ILE A 121 17.26 -25.59 13.41
N THR A 122 17.11 -26.49 14.37
CA THR A 122 17.57 -27.88 14.27
C THR A 122 16.40 -28.85 14.48
N GLY A 123 16.39 -29.98 13.77
CA GLY A 123 15.36 -31.01 13.91
C GLY A 123 15.57 -32.18 12.95
N GLU A 124 14.94 -33.32 13.25
CA GLU A 124 15.10 -34.57 12.47
C GLU A 124 14.22 -34.63 11.20
N SER A 125 13.25 -33.71 11.05
CA SER A 125 12.30 -33.72 9.92
C SER A 125 12.24 -32.37 9.21
N GLU A 126 12.58 -32.37 7.92
CA GLU A 126 12.57 -31.18 7.04
C GLU A 126 11.18 -30.50 6.97
N LYS A 127 10.09 -31.28 7.04
CA LYS A 127 8.72 -30.75 6.90
C LYS A 127 8.25 -29.92 8.11
N GLY A 128 8.79 -30.19 9.29
CA GLY A 128 8.49 -29.44 10.51
C GLY A 128 9.30 -28.14 10.56
N ILE A 129 10.57 -28.21 10.17
CA ILE A 129 11.50 -27.07 10.16
C ILE A 129 11.05 -25.99 9.17
N GLN A 130 10.62 -26.34 7.96
CA GLN A 130 10.20 -25.35 6.95
C GLN A 130 8.94 -24.55 7.31
N LYS A 131 8.17 -24.98 8.31
CA LYS A 131 6.96 -24.28 8.76
C LYS A 131 7.21 -23.32 9.91
N ILE A 132 8.37 -23.42 10.57
CA ILE A 132 8.83 -22.57 11.67
C ILE A 132 9.59 -21.39 11.06
#